data_AF-W7YPZ1-F1
#
_entry.id   AF-W7YPZ1-F1
#
_cell.length_a   1.000
_cell.length_b   1.000
_cell.length_c   1.000
_cell.angle_alpha   90.00
_cell.angle_beta   90.00
_cell.angle_gamma   90.00
#
_symmetry.space_group_name_H-M   'P 1'
#
loop_
_entity.id
_entity.type
_entity.pdbx_description
1 polymer ?
#
loop_
_entity_poly.entity_id
_entity_poly.type
_entity_poly.pdbx_seq_one_letter_code
_entity_poly.pdbx_strand_id
1 'polypeptide(L)'
;MEKWNMTDVPVFKTAKGEAALGINWMGRMRQNTIFQRPLQLFAAKKWMMLLTVMAFLLGKAMILDELSPFAIAFFAVIAFMRRDYIVPVGIALIAGSMFAPFPAVLMICAELLVFYFIHRGLNAFDHAELSYAPFMVFVSAFAVQLFNALIGTSFTWYALMMAALNAVLSFVLTLVFIQAIPVFTYRKKNYHLKNEEILCLIILLASVMTGAVGWSVYDLSIEHVLSRYLILLFALVGGAPLGASVGVVTGLILSLADISAIYQMSLLAFSGMLAGMLREGRKGAVALGMLLGSSILSIYFSGPSDVMNSTWETCAAIILFILTPKSIISMISKYVPGTPDYSKTQHEYAKRVRDVTADRVTQFSQVFRQLSQSFGQISGAEEVNKRNEEMDHFMNAVTEGACHNCFKRNHCWDSKFYQTYKYMTDVMSTVEENPEIKAEQLPKEWERICAKTSDVLDVMKQQYHLYQHDMQWKRQIYDSRQLVAEQLSGVSQVMEDLAKEIQREGQAMYRQEEQIRESLEQLGLSIHGIEIISLDSGHVEIEVVHAYTRV
;
A
#
# COMPACT_ATOMS: atom_id res chain seq x y z
N MET A 1 -14.60 -62.83 -1.35
CA MET A 1 -15.34 -63.44 -0.23
C MET A 1 -14.90 -62.69 1.02
N GLU A 2 -15.43 -61.51 1.34
CA GLU A 2 -16.77 -61.19 1.88
C GLU A 2 -16.92 -61.47 3.41
N LYS A 3 -17.48 -60.46 4.10
CA LYS A 3 -18.05 -60.38 5.48
C LYS A 3 -17.13 -59.76 6.55
N TRP A 4 -17.27 -58.47 6.92
CA TRP A 4 -18.36 -57.67 7.56
C TRP A 4 -18.41 -57.75 9.11
N ASN A 5 -18.66 -56.58 9.71
CA ASN A 5 -19.21 -56.26 11.05
C ASN A 5 -18.22 -56.22 12.24
N MET A 6 -18.31 -55.30 13.21
CA MET A 6 -19.41 -54.43 13.66
C MET A 6 -18.86 -53.24 14.48
N THR A 7 -19.67 -52.19 14.56
CA THR A 7 -19.50 -50.90 15.27
C THR A 7 -19.55 -50.99 16.81
N ASP A 8 -18.76 -50.15 17.50
CA ASP A 8 -18.88 -49.90 18.94
C ASP A 8 -19.42 -48.49 19.26
N VAL A 9 -20.39 -48.46 20.17
CA VAL A 9 -20.98 -47.30 20.84
C VAL A 9 -20.35 -47.20 22.23
N PRO A 10 -19.98 -46.01 22.75
CA PRO A 10 -19.69 -45.87 24.18
C PRO A 10 -20.83 -45.23 24.96
N VAL A 11 -21.04 -45.87 26.11
CA VAL A 11 -22.06 -45.70 27.15
C VAL A 11 -21.72 -44.55 28.09
N PHE A 12 -22.78 -43.92 28.61
CA PHE A 12 -22.79 -42.86 29.63
C PHE A 12 -22.33 -43.38 31.01
N LYS A 13 -21.50 -42.61 31.73
CA LYS A 13 -21.33 -42.74 33.20
C LYS A 13 -21.48 -41.38 33.87
N THR A 14 -22.36 -41.37 34.86
CA THR A 14 -22.71 -40.28 35.78
C THR A 14 -21.62 -40.03 36.82
N ALA A 15 -21.40 -38.77 37.21
CA ALA A 15 -20.76 -38.41 38.48
C ALA A 15 -21.48 -37.22 39.12
N LYS A 16 -21.63 -37.34 40.44
CA LYS A 16 -22.43 -36.56 41.40
C LYS A 16 -22.03 -35.08 41.47
N GLY A 17 -23.02 -34.24 41.77
CA GLY A 17 -22.82 -32.85 42.15
C GLY A 17 -22.47 -32.68 43.63
N GLU A 18 -21.81 -31.56 43.93
CA GLU A 18 -21.92 -30.80 45.17
C GLU A 18 -21.61 -29.32 44.87
N ALA A 19 -22.17 -28.45 45.71
CA ALA A 19 -22.60 -27.09 45.41
C ALA A 19 -21.51 -26.05 45.11
N ALA A 20 -21.80 -25.15 44.16
CA ALA A 20 -21.39 -23.75 44.22
C ALA A 20 -22.44 -22.88 43.50
N LEU A 21 -23.42 -22.40 44.27
CA LEU A 21 -24.28 -21.27 43.93
C LEU A 21 -23.42 -20.01 43.90
N GLY A 22 -23.13 -19.51 42.70
CA GLY A 22 -22.35 -18.28 42.54
C GLY A 22 -22.30 -17.81 41.09
N ILE A 23 -23.21 -16.90 40.74
CA ILE A 23 -23.00 -15.88 39.69
C ILE A 23 -22.82 -16.45 38.27
N ASN A 24 -23.94 -16.87 37.65
CA ASN A 24 -24.01 -17.06 36.19
C ASN A 24 -24.90 -15.99 35.51
N TRP A 25 -24.86 -14.76 36.03
CA TRP A 25 -25.55 -13.59 35.45
C TRP A 25 -24.70 -12.88 34.38
N MET A 26 -23.37 -13.03 34.39
CA MET A 26 -22.47 -12.43 33.40
C MET A 26 -22.33 -13.24 32.10
N GLY A 27 -22.62 -14.53 32.11
CA GLY A 27 -22.57 -15.38 30.91
C GLY A 27 -23.76 -15.17 29.96
N ARG A 28 -24.95 -14.89 30.50
CA ARG A 28 -26.17 -14.63 29.71
C ARG A 28 -26.29 -13.21 29.17
N MET A 29 -25.62 -12.23 29.78
CA MET A 29 -25.64 -10.85 29.30
C MET A 29 -24.74 -10.63 28.07
N ARG A 30 -23.80 -11.53 27.81
CA ARG A 30 -22.87 -11.48 26.66
C ARG A 30 -23.47 -12.03 25.36
N GLN A 31 -24.70 -12.56 25.41
CA GLN A 31 -25.40 -13.18 24.28
C GLN A 31 -26.62 -12.37 23.80
N ASN A 32 -26.68 -11.06 24.09
CA ASN A 32 -27.66 -10.16 23.48
C ASN A 32 -27.25 -9.81 22.04
N THR A 33 -27.58 -10.70 21.12
CA THR A 33 -27.50 -10.53 19.66
C THR A 33 -28.31 -9.33 19.13
N ILE A 34 -29.18 -8.74 19.95
CA ILE A 34 -30.00 -7.56 19.61
C ILE A 34 -29.18 -6.26 19.66
N PHE A 35 -28.14 -6.16 20.49
CA PHE A 35 -27.34 -4.93 20.63
C PHE A 35 -26.10 -4.90 19.71
N GLN A 36 -25.67 -6.04 19.18
CA GLN A 36 -24.51 -6.10 18.28
C GLN A 36 -24.86 -5.77 16.82
N ARG A 37 -26.08 -6.07 16.36
CA ARG A 37 -26.53 -5.71 15.00
C ARG A 37 -26.54 -4.20 14.72
N PRO A 38 -27.08 -3.32 15.59
CA PRO A 38 -27.01 -1.88 15.35
C PRO A 38 -25.56 -1.36 15.43
N LEU A 39 -24.72 -1.93 16.30
CA LEU A 39 -23.32 -1.52 16.45
C LEU A 39 -22.47 -1.92 15.23
N GLN A 40 -22.70 -3.11 14.66
CA GLN A 40 -22.05 -3.57 13.42
C GLN A 40 -22.56 -2.83 12.18
N LEU A 41 -23.85 -2.51 12.13
CA LEU A 41 -24.42 -1.62 11.10
C LEU A 41 -23.87 -0.19 11.21
N PHE A 42 -23.70 0.33 12.43
CA PHE A 42 -23.05 1.62 12.69
C PHE A 42 -21.58 1.62 12.25
N ALA A 43 -20.85 0.54 12.50
CA ALA A 43 -19.46 0.41 12.07
C ALA A 43 -19.35 0.30 10.53
N ALA A 44 -20.26 -0.42 9.87
CA ALA A 44 -20.29 -0.57 8.41
C ALA A 44 -20.75 0.70 7.68
N LYS A 45 -21.69 1.47 8.26
CA LYS A 45 -22.24 2.71 7.68
C LYS A 45 -21.69 4.00 8.29
N LYS A 46 -20.66 3.93 9.14
CA LYS A 46 -20.10 5.11 9.83
C LYS A 46 -19.78 6.26 8.86
N TRP A 47 -19.21 5.95 7.71
CA TRP A 47 -18.87 6.95 6.68
C TRP A 47 -20.09 7.56 6.00
N MET A 48 -21.12 6.75 5.74
CA MET A 48 -22.40 7.24 5.23
C MET A 48 -23.00 8.25 6.22
N MET A 49 -23.01 7.91 7.51
CA MET A 49 -23.51 8.81 8.56
C MET A 49 -22.69 10.10 8.65
N LEU A 50 -21.36 10.01 8.59
CA LEU A 50 -20.46 11.17 8.63
C LEU A 50 -20.71 12.11 7.45
N LEU A 51 -20.78 11.57 6.23
CA LEU A 51 -21.04 12.37 5.02
C LEU A 51 -22.44 12.99 5.04
N THR A 52 -23.46 12.31 5.59
CA THR A 52 -24.81 12.89 5.73
C THR A 52 -24.88 13.99 6.78
N VAL A 53 -24.11 13.90 7.87
CA VAL A 53 -24.04 14.96 8.88
C VAL A 53 -23.32 16.19 8.32
N MET A 54 -22.22 15.98 7.60
CA MET A 54 -21.53 17.07 6.89
C MET A 54 -22.43 17.72 5.85
N ALA A 55 -23.20 16.92 5.10
CA ALA A 55 -24.18 17.41 4.13
C ALA A 55 -25.23 18.30 4.80
N PHE A 56 -25.77 17.91 5.95
CA PHE A 56 -26.73 18.74 6.69
C PHE A 56 -26.13 20.10 7.09
N LEU A 57 -24.91 20.10 7.64
CA LEU A 57 -24.24 21.35 8.04
C LEU A 57 -23.89 22.23 6.83
N LEU A 58 -23.39 21.65 5.74
CA LEU A 58 -23.07 22.39 4.51
C LEU A 58 -24.32 22.92 3.79
N GLY A 59 -25.46 22.27 3.95
CA GLY A 59 -26.75 22.77 3.46
C GLY A 59 -27.27 23.97 4.26
N LYS A 60 -26.90 24.07 5.54
CA LYS A 60 -27.20 25.21 6.41
C LYS A 60 -26.22 26.38 6.23
N ALA A 61 -24.98 26.10 5.82
CA ALA A 61 -23.93 27.10 5.69
C ALA A 61 -24.24 28.14 4.60
N MET A 62 -24.28 29.41 4.99
CA MET A 62 -24.49 30.55 4.09
C MET A 62 -23.36 31.58 4.24
N ILE A 63 -23.04 32.27 3.15
CA ILE A 63 -22.11 33.40 3.08
C ILE A 63 -22.94 34.65 2.80
N LEU A 64 -22.71 35.73 3.57
CA LEU A 64 -23.43 36.99 3.44
C LEU A 64 -24.97 36.84 3.45
N ASP A 65 -25.48 35.85 4.20
CA ASP A 65 -26.91 35.53 4.33
C ASP A 65 -27.68 35.19 3.02
N GLU A 66 -27.04 35.26 1.85
CA GLU A 66 -27.67 35.05 0.55
C GLU A 66 -27.05 33.88 -0.25
N LEU A 67 -25.76 33.60 -0.06
CA LEU A 67 -24.99 32.68 -0.91
C LEU A 67 -24.81 31.32 -0.22
N SER A 68 -25.14 30.23 -0.91
CA SER A 68 -25.02 28.85 -0.38
C SER A 68 -24.11 27.95 -1.23
N PRO A 69 -22.86 28.35 -1.52
CA PRO A 69 -22.04 27.69 -2.54
C PRO A 69 -21.57 26.27 -2.14
N PHE A 70 -21.61 25.94 -0.84
CA PHE A 70 -21.13 24.68 -0.29
C PHE A 70 -22.00 23.48 -0.65
N ALA A 71 -23.32 23.69 -0.74
CA ALA A 71 -24.28 22.60 -0.87
C ALA A 71 -24.12 21.84 -2.20
N ILE A 72 -24.13 22.59 -3.29
CA ILE A 72 -23.98 22.07 -4.64
C ILE A 72 -22.58 21.49 -4.89
N ALA A 73 -21.54 22.13 -4.36
CA ALA A 73 -20.16 21.66 -4.45
C ALA A 73 -19.99 20.28 -3.78
N PHE A 74 -20.54 20.12 -2.57
CA PHE A 74 -20.46 18.84 -1.84
C PHE A 74 -21.26 17.73 -2.55
N PHE A 75 -22.48 18.04 -3.01
CA PHE A 75 -23.31 17.08 -3.73
C PHE A 75 -22.62 16.57 -5.00
N ALA A 76 -22.00 17.48 -5.76
CA ALA A 76 -21.31 17.13 -6.99
C ALA A 76 -20.21 16.08 -6.77
N VAL A 77 -19.35 16.31 -5.79
CA VAL A 77 -18.25 15.37 -5.49
C VAL A 77 -18.78 14.00 -5.04
N ILE A 78 -19.84 13.98 -4.21
CA ILE A 78 -20.48 12.72 -3.81
C ILE A 78 -21.10 11.99 -4.99
N ALA A 79 -21.73 12.71 -5.93
CA ALA A 79 -22.35 12.11 -7.10
C ALA A 79 -21.35 11.35 -7.99
N PHE A 80 -20.13 11.88 -8.14
CA PHE A 80 -19.07 11.22 -8.89
C PHE A 80 -18.36 10.10 -8.09
N MET A 81 -18.13 10.29 -6.79
CA MET A 81 -17.33 9.35 -6.00
C MET A 81 -18.12 8.18 -5.40
N ARG A 82 -19.38 8.41 -5.01
CA ARG A 82 -20.22 7.46 -4.25
C ARG A 82 -21.69 7.59 -4.65
N ARG A 83 -22.07 7.02 -5.81
CA ARG A 83 -23.45 7.05 -6.33
C ARG A 83 -24.49 6.56 -5.33
N ASP A 84 -24.14 5.60 -4.47
CA ASP A 84 -25.02 5.04 -3.44
C ASP A 84 -25.43 6.06 -2.35
N TYR A 85 -24.70 7.17 -2.20
CA TYR A 85 -24.95 8.19 -1.18
C TYR A 85 -25.62 9.46 -1.71
N ILE A 86 -25.92 9.54 -3.02
CA ILE A 86 -26.55 10.73 -3.64
C ILE A 86 -27.86 11.10 -2.94
N VAL A 87 -28.77 10.13 -2.79
CA VAL A 87 -30.09 10.37 -2.19
C VAL A 87 -29.99 10.81 -0.72
N PRO A 88 -29.31 10.09 0.20
CA PRO A 88 -29.25 10.52 1.59
C PRO A 88 -28.50 11.85 1.77
N VAL A 89 -27.45 12.12 0.98
CA VAL A 89 -26.74 13.41 1.03
C VAL A 89 -27.60 14.55 0.49
N GLY A 90 -28.31 14.34 -0.63
CA GLY A 90 -29.21 15.34 -1.21
C GLY A 90 -30.34 15.71 -0.25
N ILE A 91 -30.97 14.72 0.39
CA ILE A 91 -32.01 14.96 1.41
C ILE A 91 -31.43 15.71 2.60
N ALA A 92 -30.22 15.35 3.06
CA ALA A 92 -29.58 16.03 4.18
C ALA A 92 -29.24 17.50 3.86
N LEU A 93 -28.75 17.80 2.65
CA LEU A 93 -28.50 19.18 2.20
C LEU A 93 -29.77 20.02 2.20
N ILE A 94 -30.85 19.49 1.63
CA ILE A 94 -32.16 20.16 1.59
C ILE A 94 -32.67 20.37 3.02
N ALA A 95 -32.60 19.34 3.87
CA ALA A 95 -32.98 19.45 5.28
C ALA A 95 -32.15 20.51 6.00
N GLY A 96 -30.84 20.57 5.79
CA GLY A 96 -29.95 21.59 6.35
C GLY A 96 -30.37 23.01 5.97
N SER A 97 -30.71 23.23 4.70
CA SER A 97 -31.15 24.54 4.20
C SER A 97 -32.43 25.06 4.85
N MET A 98 -33.28 24.17 5.40
CA MET A 98 -34.48 24.57 6.14
C MET A 98 -34.14 25.18 7.51
N PHE A 99 -32.97 24.85 8.07
CA PHE A 99 -32.49 25.36 9.36
C PHE A 99 -31.51 26.52 9.20
N ALA A 100 -31.34 27.02 7.98
CA ALA A 100 -30.55 28.22 7.72
C ALA A 100 -31.32 29.48 8.16
N PRO A 101 -30.63 30.58 8.55
CA PRO A 101 -31.28 31.84 8.92
C PRO A 101 -32.22 32.37 7.83
N PHE A 102 -31.82 32.22 6.56
CA PHE A 102 -32.62 32.57 5.39
C PHE A 102 -32.83 31.32 4.52
N PRO A 103 -33.97 30.61 4.66
CA PRO A 103 -34.17 29.32 4.00
C PRO A 103 -34.23 29.42 2.47
N ALA A 104 -33.15 29.00 1.78
CA ALA A 104 -33.05 28.95 0.33
C ALA A 104 -33.38 27.56 -0.27
N VAL A 105 -34.35 26.86 0.33
CA VAL A 105 -34.67 25.44 0.04
C VAL A 105 -34.95 25.19 -1.43
N LEU A 106 -35.78 26.04 -2.05
CA LEU A 106 -36.16 25.93 -3.46
C LEU A 106 -34.96 26.11 -4.39
N MET A 107 -34.06 27.06 -4.08
CA MET A 107 -32.88 27.32 -4.89
C MET A 107 -31.91 26.14 -4.83
N ILE A 108 -31.62 25.63 -3.64
CA ILE A 108 -30.75 24.46 -3.47
C ILE A 108 -31.37 23.23 -4.14
N CYS A 109 -32.67 22.99 -3.98
CA CYS A 109 -33.35 21.91 -4.71
C CYS A 109 -33.20 22.03 -6.23
N ALA A 110 -33.40 23.25 -6.78
CA ALA A 110 -33.24 23.51 -8.20
C ALA A 110 -31.79 23.30 -8.67
N GLU A 111 -30.80 23.79 -7.92
CA GLU A 111 -29.37 23.61 -8.18
C GLU A 111 -28.99 22.13 -8.24
N LEU A 112 -29.42 21.34 -7.25
CA LEU A 112 -29.17 19.90 -7.19
C LEU A 112 -29.83 19.15 -8.36
N LEU A 113 -31.06 19.53 -8.73
CA LEU A 113 -31.76 18.93 -9.86
C LEU A 113 -31.10 19.25 -11.20
N VAL A 114 -30.77 20.53 -11.45
CA VAL A 114 -30.08 20.95 -12.66
C VAL A 114 -28.73 20.23 -12.76
N PHE A 115 -27.95 20.19 -11.68
CA PHE A 115 -26.70 19.42 -11.65
C PHE A 115 -26.92 17.94 -11.97
N TYR A 116 -27.93 17.30 -11.36
CA TYR A 116 -28.26 15.89 -11.62
C TYR A 116 -28.62 15.62 -13.08
N PHE A 117 -29.39 16.51 -13.73
CA PHE A 117 -29.71 16.38 -15.15
C PHE A 117 -28.49 16.56 -16.05
N ILE A 118 -27.62 17.54 -15.78
CA ILE A 118 -26.35 17.72 -16.50
C ILE A 118 -25.47 16.46 -16.33
N HIS A 119 -25.37 15.95 -15.10
CA HIS A 119 -24.60 14.74 -14.81
C HIS A 119 -25.14 13.50 -15.54
N ARG A 120 -26.46 13.32 -15.56
CA ARG A 120 -27.10 12.20 -16.27
C ARG A 120 -26.93 12.32 -17.78
N GLY A 121 -27.00 13.54 -18.33
CA GLY A 121 -26.75 13.82 -19.75
C GLY A 121 -25.32 13.46 -20.15
N LEU A 122 -24.31 13.96 -19.43
CA LEU A 122 -22.90 13.69 -19.72
C LEU A 122 -22.52 12.20 -19.56
N ASN A 123 -23.11 11.51 -18.57
CA ASN A 123 -22.93 10.05 -18.43
C ASN A 123 -23.48 9.28 -19.63
N ALA A 124 -24.57 9.75 -20.26
CA ALA A 124 -25.13 9.08 -21.45
C ALA A 124 -24.21 9.21 -22.68
N PHE A 125 -23.34 10.22 -22.70
CA PHE A 125 -22.32 10.43 -23.74
C PHE A 125 -20.94 9.89 -23.37
N ASP A 126 -20.78 9.19 -22.22
CA ASP A 126 -19.51 8.64 -21.71
C ASP A 126 -18.40 9.69 -21.44
N HIS A 127 -18.77 10.96 -21.22
CA HIS A 127 -17.84 12.07 -20.93
C HIS A 127 -17.84 12.48 -19.45
N ALA A 128 -18.42 11.66 -18.56
CA ALA A 128 -18.59 11.99 -17.15
C ALA A 128 -17.32 11.71 -16.32
N GLU A 129 -16.25 12.47 -16.57
CA GLU A 129 -15.05 12.45 -15.74
C GLU A 129 -15.16 13.42 -14.56
N LEU A 130 -14.53 13.07 -13.42
CA LEU A 130 -14.51 13.91 -12.21
C LEU A 130 -13.96 15.32 -12.46
N SER A 131 -13.08 15.49 -13.46
CA SER A 131 -12.50 16.80 -13.81
C SER A 131 -13.53 17.82 -14.32
N TYR A 132 -14.68 17.37 -14.83
CA TYR A 132 -15.72 18.27 -15.32
C TYR A 132 -16.69 18.71 -14.21
N ALA A 133 -16.64 18.09 -13.03
CA ALA A 133 -17.54 18.38 -11.92
C ALA A 133 -17.58 19.87 -11.52
N PRO A 134 -16.44 20.60 -11.40
CA PRO A 134 -16.46 22.02 -11.07
C PRO A 134 -17.21 22.87 -12.11
N PHE A 135 -17.01 22.59 -13.41
CA PHE A 135 -17.72 23.29 -14.48
C PHE A 135 -19.22 23.02 -14.46
N MET A 136 -19.62 21.78 -14.21
CA MET A 136 -21.03 21.43 -14.07
C MET A 136 -21.66 22.20 -12.90
N VAL A 137 -20.97 22.25 -11.75
CA VAL A 137 -21.40 23.00 -10.57
C VAL A 137 -21.56 24.49 -10.90
N PHE A 138 -20.57 25.10 -11.55
CA PHE A 138 -20.61 26.49 -11.98
C PHE A 138 -21.85 26.77 -12.84
N VAL A 139 -22.09 25.96 -13.87
CA VAL A 139 -23.23 26.14 -14.77
C VAL A 139 -24.55 25.97 -14.03
N SER A 140 -24.68 24.98 -13.15
CA SER A 140 -25.92 24.78 -12.38
C SER A 140 -26.19 25.92 -11.40
N ALA A 141 -25.19 26.39 -10.66
CA ALA A 141 -25.34 27.49 -9.71
C ALA A 141 -25.66 28.80 -10.45
N PHE A 142 -24.91 29.11 -11.51
CA PHE A 142 -25.12 30.32 -12.30
C PHE A 142 -26.49 30.32 -12.99
N ALA A 143 -26.90 29.20 -13.61
CA ALA A 143 -28.17 29.12 -14.33
C ALA A 143 -29.38 29.28 -13.40
N VAL A 144 -29.36 28.64 -12.22
CA VAL A 144 -30.46 28.75 -11.26
C VAL A 144 -30.56 30.16 -10.68
N GLN A 145 -29.43 30.78 -10.34
CA GLN A 145 -29.45 32.13 -9.78
C GLN A 145 -29.77 33.19 -10.81
N LEU A 146 -29.30 33.03 -12.05
CA LEU A 146 -29.69 33.89 -13.17
C LEU A 146 -31.19 33.77 -13.44
N PHE A 147 -31.74 32.56 -13.45
CA PHE A 147 -33.18 32.34 -13.62
C PHE A 147 -34.00 33.00 -12.51
N ASN A 148 -33.56 32.88 -11.25
CA ASN A 148 -34.19 33.56 -10.12
C ASN A 148 -34.14 35.10 -10.28
N ALA A 149 -33.01 35.65 -10.72
CA ALA A 149 -32.86 37.08 -10.98
C ALA A 149 -33.74 37.58 -12.14
N LEU A 150 -33.99 36.75 -13.16
CA LEU A 150 -34.84 37.09 -14.31
C LEU A 150 -36.34 37.03 -14.01
N ILE A 151 -36.78 36.15 -13.11
CA ILE A 151 -38.19 36.06 -12.67
C ILE A 151 -38.52 37.15 -11.64
N GLY A 152 -37.51 37.62 -10.90
CA GLY A 152 -37.67 38.71 -9.94
C GLY A 152 -38.19 40.01 -10.56
N THR A 153 -38.75 40.88 -9.72
CA THR A 153 -39.39 42.14 -10.14
C THR A 153 -38.41 43.19 -10.70
N SER A 154 -37.10 43.01 -10.53
CA SER A 154 -36.08 43.85 -11.14
C SER A 154 -34.77 43.10 -11.39
N PHE A 155 -34.33 43.07 -12.66
CA PHE A 155 -33.00 42.59 -13.02
C PHE A 155 -31.98 43.67 -12.67
N THR A 156 -31.20 43.44 -11.61
CA THR A 156 -30.18 44.38 -11.13
C THR A 156 -28.77 43.89 -11.42
N TRP A 157 -27.82 44.81 -11.62
CA TRP A 157 -26.40 44.48 -11.75
C TRP A 157 -25.87 43.75 -10.50
N TYR A 158 -26.38 44.10 -9.33
CA TYR A 158 -26.07 43.43 -8.06
C TYR A 158 -26.45 41.95 -8.09
N ALA A 159 -27.67 41.60 -8.54
CA ALA A 159 -28.10 40.21 -8.62
C ALA A 159 -27.23 39.38 -9.58
N LEU A 160 -26.82 39.97 -10.72
CA LEU A 160 -25.90 39.30 -11.66
C LEU A 160 -24.51 39.09 -11.04
N MET A 161 -23.99 40.09 -10.32
CA MET A 161 -22.70 40.00 -9.63
C MET A 161 -22.72 38.91 -8.55
N MET A 162 -23.78 38.85 -7.73
CA MET A 162 -23.96 37.82 -6.71
C MET A 162 -24.11 36.42 -7.32
N ALA A 163 -24.84 36.30 -8.43
CA ALA A 163 -24.96 35.04 -9.17
C ALA A 163 -23.61 34.53 -9.69
N ALA A 164 -22.80 35.43 -10.26
CA ALA A 164 -21.45 35.10 -10.70
C ALA A 164 -20.55 34.72 -9.52
N LEU A 165 -20.63 35.46 -8.41
CA LEU A 165 -19.83 35.21 -7.21
C LEU A 165 -20.16 33.85 -6.60
N ASN A 166 -21.45 33.49 -6.46
CA ASN A 166 -21.84 32.17 -5.98
C ASN A 166 -21.29 31.05 -6.87
N ALA A 167 -21.45 31.19 -8.20
CA ALA A 167 -20.98 30.19 -9.14
C ALA A 167 -19.46 29.99 -9.09
N VAL A 168 -18.69 31.08 -8.96
CA VAL A 168 -17.22 31.02 -8.80
C VAL A 168 -16.84 30.38 -7.46
N LEU A 169 -17.49 30.75 -6.36
CA LEU A 169 -17.23 30.12 -5.06
C LEU A 169 -17.54 28.62 -5.09
N SER A 170 -18.68 28.22 -5.64
CA SER A 170 -19.06 26.81 -5.79
C SER A 170 -18.06 26.05 -6.67
N PHE A 171 -17.56 26.66 -7.75
CA PHE A 171 -16.52 26.08 -8.59
C PHE A 171 -15.23 25.79 -7.78
N VAL A 172 -14.72 26.80 -7.06
CA VAL A 172 -13.50 26.67 -6.26
C VAL A 172 -13.68 25.66 -5.12
N LEU A 173 -14.80 25.71 -4.41
CA LEU A 173 -15.12 24.74 -3.35
C LEU A 173 -15.23 23.30 -3.88
N THR A 174 -15.73 23.13 -5.11
CA THR A 174 -15.76 21.80 -5.73
C THR A 174 -14.35 21.25 -5.92
N LEU A 175 -13.39 22.07 -6.38
CA LEU A 175 -11.98 21.67 -6.51
C LEU A 175 -11.39 21.26 -5.15
N VAL A 176 -11.66 22.04 -4.11
CA VAL A 176 -11.23 21.73 -2.73
C VAL A 176 -11.82 20.40 -2.26
N PHE A 177 -13.12 20.18 -2.45
CA PHE A 177 -13.81 18.99 -1.99
C PHE A 177 -13.41 17.73 -2.77
N ILE A 178 -13.04 17.84 -4.05
CA ILE A 178 -12.47 16.75 -4.84
C ILE A 178 -11.20 16.20 -4.18
N GLN A 179 -10.36 17.06 -3.60
CA GLN A 179 -9.12 16.64 -2.91
C GLN A 179 -9.39 16.19 -1.46
N ALA A 180 -10.31 16.84 -0.75
CA ALA A 180 -10.54 16.60 0.68
C ALA A 180 -11.41 15.37 0.99
N ILE A 181 -12.47 15.10 0.21
CA ILE A 181 -13.40 13.98 0.47
C ILE A 181 -12.75 12.59 0.31
N PRO A 182 -11.82 12.34 -0.63
CA PRO A 182 -11.08 11.08 -0.72
C PRO A 182 -10.41 10.65 0.58
N VAL A 183 -9.93 11.61 1.39
CA VAL A 183 -9.26 11.35 2.67
C VAL A 183 -10.17 10.57 3.64
N PHE A 184 -11.48 10.81 3.60
CA PHE A 184 -12.45 10.09 4.43
C PHE A 184 -12.97 8.81 3.78
N THR A 185 -13.00 8.74 2.44
CA THR A 185 -13.71 7.69 1.69
C THR A 185 -12.82 6.59 1.13
N TYR A 186 -11.54 6.86 0.86
CA TYR A 186 -10.59 5.90 0.28
C TYR A 186 -9.53 5.49 1.30
N ARG A 187 -9.63 4.25 1.78
CA ARG A 187 -8.58 3.62 2.60
C ARG A 187 -7.48 3.08 1.69
N LYS A 188 -6.48 3.90 1.37
CA LYS A 188 -5.14 3.34 1.14
C LYS A 188 -4.47 3.24 2.51
N LYS A 189 -3.99 2.04 2.86
CA LYS A 189 -3.48 1.71 4.21
C LYS A 189 -2.30 2.61 4.63
N ASN A 190 -1.64 3.25 3.66
CA ASN A 190 -0.51 4.18 3.80
C ASN A 190 -0.69 5.40 2.87
N TYR A 191 -1.77 6.18 3.02
CA TYR A 191 -1.95 7.42 2.25
C TYR A 191 -1.27 8.57 3.00
N HIS A 192 -0.29 9.20 2.36
CA HIS A 192 0.41 10.36 2.91
C HIS A 192 -0.23 11.62 2.34
N LEU A 193 -0.70 12.53 3.20
CA LEU A 193 -1.29 13.77 2.73
C LEU A 193 -0.19 14.74 2.30
N LYS A 194 -0.34 15.30 1.11
CA LYS A 194 0.45 16.47 0.70
C LYS A 194 0.01 17.70 1.49
N ASN A 195 0.88 18.70 1.60
CA ASN A 195 0.53 19.98 2.25
C ASN A 195 -0.73 20.62 1.66
N GLU A 196 -0.94 20.51 0.34
CA GLU A 196 -2.14 20.98 -0.37
C GLU A 196 -3.41 20.24 0.05
N GLU A 197 -3.34 18.92 0.24
CA GLU A 197 -4.49 18.12 0.67
C GLU A 197 -4.87 18.41 2.13
N ILE A 198 -3.88 18.72 2.97
CA ILE A 198 -4.12 19.18 4.35
C ILE A 198 -4.85 20.51 4.35
N LEU A 199 -4.41 21.46 3.52
CA LEU A 199 -5.09 22.74 3.38
C LEU A 199 -6.52 22.56 2.88
N CYS A 200 -6.76 21.69 1.90
CA CYS A 200 -8.11 21.37 1.42
C CYS A 200 -8.97 20.71 2.51
N LEU A 201 -8.38 19.83 3.32
CA LEU A 201 -9.05 19.22 4.47
C LEU A 201 -9.47 20.26 5.50
N ILE A 202 -8.58 21.23 5.81
CA ILE A 202 -8.88 22.32 6.74
C ILE A 202 -10.02 23.20 6.20
N ILE A 203 -9.99 23.56 4.91
CA ILE A 203 -11.06 24.34 4.28
C ILE A 203 -12.40 23.59 4.38
N LEU A 204 -12.42 22.28 4.11
CA LEU A 204 -13.63 21.47 4.24
C LEU A 204 -14.16 21.44 5.67
N LEU A 205 -13.29 21.25 6.68
CA LEU A 205 -13.70 21.26 8.08
C LEU A 205 -14.23 22.63 8.51
N ALA A 206 -13.55 23.71 8.14
CA ALA A 206 -14.00 25.07 8.40
C ALA A 206 -15.35 25.37 7.72
N SER A 207 -15.55 24.92 6.47
CA SER A 207 -16.83 25.05 5.76
C SER A 207 -17.97 24.32 6.46
N VAL A 208 -17.70 23.14 7.02
CA VAL A 208 -18.70 22.39 7.81
C VAL A 208 -19.04 23.13 9.10
N MET A 209 -18.06 23.82 9.69
CA MET A 209 -18.25 24.60 10.92
C MET A 209 -19.04 25.88 10.70
N THR A 210 -18.96 26.49 9.52
CA THR A 210 -19.89 27.55 9.10
C THR A 210 -21.36 27.10 9.16
N GLY A 211 -21.63 25.81 8.96
CA GLY A 211 -22.98 25.25 9.16
C GLY A 211 -23.47 25.31 10.61
N ALA A 212 -22.58 25.47 11.59
CA ALA A 212 -22.90 25.61 13.00
C ALA A 212 -23.11 27.07 13.44
N VAL A 213 -22.93 28.05 12.53
CA VAL A 213 -23.22 29.48 12.79
C VAL A 213 -24.66 29.62 13.30
N GLY A 214 -24.83 30.49 14.30
CA GLY A 214 -26.13 30.79 14.91
C GLY A 214 -26.62 29.74 15.91
N TRP A 215 -25.85 28.68 16.19
CA TRP A 215 -26.11 27.83 17.35
C TRP A 215 -25.31 28.31 18.55
N SER A 216 -26.02 28.72 19.60
CA SER A 216 -25.45 29.12 20.88
C SER A 216 -25.99 28.27 22.03
N VAL A 217 -25.14 28.04 23.03
CA VAL A 217 -25.51 27.34 24.27
C VAL A 217 -25.03 28.20 25.43
N TYR A 218 -25.96 28.73 26.23
CA TYR A 218 -25.67 29.68 27.32
C TYR A 218 -24.78 30.85 26.84
N ASP A 219 -25.15 31.49 25.72
CA ASP A 219 -24.42 32.58 25.06
C ASP A 219 -23.02 32.25 24.50
N LEU A 220 -22.62 30.98 24.50
CA LEU A 220 -21.40 30.50 23.84
C LEU A 220 -21.70 29.99 22.44
N SER A 221 -21.01 30.52 21.44
CA SER A 221 -21.17 30.12 20.05
C SER A 221 -20.48 28.78 19.78
N ILE A 222 -21.24 27.79 19.30
CA ILE A 222 -20.71 26.43 19.05
C ILE A 222 -19.60 26.46 18.01
N GLU A 223 -19.74 27.29 16.98
CA GLU A 223 -18.73 27.45 15.93
C GLU A 223 -17.38 27.94 16.48
N HIS A 224 -17.39 28.87 17.43
CA HIS A 224 -16.18 29.45 18.01
C HIS A 224 -15.51 28.46 18.98
N VAL A 225 -16.29 27.60 19.64
CA VAL A 225 -15.74 26.49 20.44
C VAL A 225 -15.10 25.44 19.54
N LEU A 226 -15.80 25.04 18.45
CA LEU A 226 -15.28 24.07 17.51
C LEU A 226 -14.03 24.56 16.79
N SER A 227 -13.95 25.85 16.40
CA SER A 227 -12.80 26.42 15.68
C SER A 227 -11.55 26.39 16.54
N ARG A 228 -11.68 26.82 17.79
CA ARG A 228 -10.61 26.75 18.79
C ARG A 228 -10.21 25.30 19.08
N TYR A 229 -11.16 24.38 19.17
CA TYR A 229 -10.86 22.96 19.36
C TYR A 229 -10.07 22.36 18.19
N LEU A 230 -10.48 22.67 16.95
CA LEU A 230 -9.80 22.21 15.75
C LEU A 230 -8.36 22.75 15.70
N ILE A 231 -8.16 24.03 16.00
CA ILE A 231 -6.84 24.66 16.07
C ILE A 231 -5.96 23.96 17.12
N LEU A 232 -6.48 23.66 18.32
CA LEU A 232 -5.73 22.95 19.37
C LEU A 232 -5.22 21.58 18.90
N LEU A 233 -6.03 20.83 18.15
CA LEU A 233 -5.62 19.53 17.60
C LEU A 233 -4.45 19.66 16.62
N PHE A 234 -4.58 20.56 15.64
CA PHE A 234 -3.54 20.76 14.62
C PHE A 234 -2.30 21.47 15.17
N ALA A 235 -2.43 22.36 16.16
CA ALA A 235 -1.31 22.97 16.86
C ALA A 235 -0.50 21.93 17.64
N LEU A 236 -1.15 20.99 18.33
CA LEU A 236 -0.47 19.91 19.05
C LEU A 236 0.24 18.93 18.10
N VAL A 237 -0.33 18.67 16.92
CA VAL A 237 0.25 17.72 15.96
C VAL A 237 1.30 18.38 15.08
N GLY A 238 1.08 19.61 14.65
CA GLY A 238 1.83 20.28 13.60
C GLY A 238 2.67 21.48 14.03
N GLY A 239 2.56 21.89 15.29
CA GLY A 239 3.27 23.05 15.83
C GLY A 239 2.72 24.38 15.33
N ALA A 240 3.51 25.45 15.50
CA ALA A 240 3.09 26.83 15.23
C ALA A 240 2.63 27.09 13.79
N PRO A 241 3.31 26.61 12.72
CA PRO A 241 2.91 26.91 11.34
C PRO A 241 1.54 26.32 10.98
N LEU A 242 1.27 25.09 11.40
CA LEU A 242 -0.02 24.44 11.17
C LEU A 242 -1.12 25.04 12.05
N GLY A 243 -0.84 25.34 13.32
CA GLY A 243 -1.79 26.06 14.19
C GLY A 243 -2.20 27.42 13.62
N ALA A 244 -1.24 28.20 13.13
CA ALA A 244 -1.49 29.49 12.50
C ALA A 244 -2.27 29.35 11.19
N SER A 245 -1.86 28.45 10.30
CA SER A 245 -2.52 28.22 8.99
C SER A 245 -3.98 27.81 9.16
N VAL A 246 -4.25 26.90 10.09
CA VAL A 246 -5.61 26.49 10.44
C VAL A 246 -6.42 27.68 10.97
N GLY A 247 -5.83 28.49 11.85
CA GLY A 247 -6.47 29.68 12.38
C GLY A 247 -6.83 30.71 11.30
N VAL A 248 -5.91 30.97 10.36
CA VAL A 248 -6.12 31.87 9.21
C VAL A 248 -7.25 31.35 8.32
N VAL A 249 -7.19 30.08 7.90
CA VAL A 249 -8.19 29.49 6.99
C VAL A 249 -9.57 29.43 7.65
N THR A 250 -9.64 28.97 8.90
CA THR A 250 -10.91 28.86 9.63
C THR A 250 -11.50 30.24 9.87
N GLY A 251 -10.69 31.21 10.30
CA GLY A 251 -11.14 32.56 10.54
C GLY A 251 -11.56 33.31 9.28
N LEU A 252 -10.89 33.07 8.13
CA LEU A 252 -11.30 33.63 6.84
C LEU A 252 -12.64 33.05 6.38
N ILE A 253 -12.86 31.74 6.56
CA ILE A 253 -14.13 31.11 6.16
C ILE A 253 -15.28 31.57 7.07
N LEU A 254 -15.03 31.73 8.37
CA LEU A 254 -16.04 32.27 9.30
C LEU A 254 -16.33 33.76 9.04
N SER A 255 -15.32 34.57 8.68
CA SER A 255 -15.54 36.00 8.39
C SER A 255 -16.30 36.26 7.09
N LEU A 256 -16.35 35.28 6.18
CA LEU A 256 -17.24 35.32 5.01
C LEU A 256 -18.70 35.09 5.40
N ALA A 257 -18.96 34.33 6.46
CA ALA A 257 -20.30 34.07 6.96
C ALA A 257 -20.83 35.23 7.82
N ASP A 258 -19.98 35.80 8.67
CA ASP A 258 -20.31 36.93 9.51
C ASP A 258 -19.22 38.03 9.46
N ILE A 259 -19.62 39.22 9.01
CA ILE A 259 -18.74 40.40 8.93
C ILE A 259 -18.26 40.83 10.33
N SER A 260 -19.04 40.55 11.39
CA SER A 260 -18.64 40.82 12.77
C SER A 260 -17.43 39.97 13.21
N ALA A 261 -17.20 38.84 12.53
CA ALA A 261 -16.12 37.90 12.84
C ALA A 261 -14.77 38.23 12.17
N ILE A 262 -14.61 39.39 11.50
CA ILE A 262 -13.34 39.76 10.83
C ILE A 262 -12.13 39.71 11.79
N TYR A 263 -12.30 40.16 13.04
CA TYR A 263 -11.22 40.12 14.04
C TYR A 263 -10.87 38.68 14.47
N GLN A 264 -11.77 37.72 14.28
CA GLN A 264 -11.55 36.32 14.64
C GLN A 264 -10.46 35.68 13.79
N MET A 265 -10.27 36.12 12.54
CA MET A 265 -9.16 35.68 11.69
C MET A 265 -7.82 35.91 12.38
N SER A 266 -7.59 37.13 12.88
CA SER A 266 -6.38 37.49 13.61
C SER A 266 -6.29 36.76 14.94
N LEU A 267 -7.41 36.63 15.68
CA LEU A 267 -7.46 35.97 16.98
C LEU A 267 -7.08 34.49 16.87
N LEU A 268 -7.74 33.76 15.99
CA LEU A 268 -7.54 32.32 15.79
C LEU A 268 -6.14 32.01 15.22
N ALA A 269 -5.64 32.83 14.30
CA ALA A 269 -4.31 32.68 13.75
C ALA A 269 -3.23 32.87 14.82
N PHE A 270 -3.32 33.96 15.60
CA PHE A 270 -2.36 34.26 16.66
C PHE A 270 -2.43 33.25 17.81
N SER A 271 -3.63 32.89 18.26
CA SER A 271 -3.81 31.90 19.32
C SER A 271 -3.34 30.51 18.89
N GLY A 272 -3.58 30.13 17.62
CA GLY A 272 -3.09 28.88 17.05
C GLY A 272 -1.57 28.83 16.93
N MET A 273 -0.93 29.95 16.55
CA MET A 273 0.52 30.07 16.54
C MET A 273 1.11 29.88 17.94
N LEU A 274 0.60 30.62 18.94
CA LEU A 274 1.08 30.52 20.33
C LEU A 274 0.85 29.14 20.93
N ALA A 275 -0.32 28.55 20.70
CA ALA A 275 -0.60 27.18 21.09
C ALA A 275 0.39 26.19 20.46
N GLY A 276 0.70 26.38 19.17
CA GLY A 276 1.64 25.52 18.43
C GLY A 276 3.11 25.73 18.80
N MET A 277 3.53 26.92 19.22
CA MET A 277 4.88 27.17 19.76
C MET A 277 5.09 26.39 21.06
N LEU A 278 4.05 26.25 21.87
CA LEU A 278 4.08 25.52 23.14
C LEU A 278 3.77 24.02 22.99
N ARG A 279 3.88 23.47 21.78
CA ARG A 279 3.62 22.05 21.48
C ARG A 279 4.45 21.08 22.32
N GLU A 280 5.70 21.44 22.65
CA GLU A 280 6.61 20.58 23.41
C GLU A 280 6.09 20.23 24.80
N GLY A 281 5.37 21.16 25.44
CA GLY A 281 4.70 20.94 26.73
C GLY A 281 3.40 20.13 26.64
N ARG A 282 3.15 19.46 25.50
CA ARG A 282 1.99 18.59 25.23
C ARG A 282 0.66 19.31 25.46
N LYS A 283 -0.40 18.58 25.81
CA LYS A 283 -1.76 19.13 25.95
C LYS A 283 -1.86 20.34 26.88
N GLY A 284 -1.12 20.34 28.00
CA GLY A 284 -1.20 21.41 29.00
C GLY A 284 -0.67 22.74 28.46
N ALA A 285 0.53 22.73 27.90
CA ALA A 285 1.15 23.96 27.38
C ALA A 285 0.45 24.47 26.10
N VAL A 286 -0.03 23.59 25.22
CA VAL A 286 -0.82 23.97 24.04
C VAL A 286 -2.14 24.64 24.45
N ALA A 287 -2.84 24.10 25.45
CA ALA A 287 -4.05 24.72 25.99
C ALA A 287 -3.78 26.10 26.61
N LEU A 288 -2.67 26.23 27.35
CA LEU A 288 -2.22 27.49 27.92
C LEU A 288 -1.90 28.51 26.81
N GLY A 289 -1.18 28.11 25.77
CA GLY A 289 -0.85 28.98 24.64
C GLY A 289 -2.08 29.51 23.91
N MET A 290 -3.10 28.66 23.74
CA MET A 290 -4.38 29.06 23.15
C MET A 290 -5.10 30.08 24.04
N LEU A 291 -5.17 29.84 25.35
CA LEU A 291 -5.80 30.73 26.32
C LEU A 291 -5.08 32.09 26.36
N LEU A 292 -3.75 32.10 26.41
CA LEU A 292 -2.98 33.35 26.37
C LEU A 292 -3.20 34.10 25.06
N GLY A 293 -3.13 33.41 23.92
CA GLY A 293 -3.30 34.04 22.62
C GLY A 293 -4.70 34.61 22.39
N SER A 294 -5.74 33.88 22.78
CA SER A 294 -7.11 34.37 22.70
C SER A 294 -7.33 35.56 23.63
N SER A 295 -6.81 35.51 24.87
CA SER A 295 -7.01 36.59 25.84
C SER A 295 -6.26 37.86 25.46
N ILE A 296 -5.00 37.78 25.02
CA ILE A 296 -4.21 38.94 24.60
C ILE A 296 -4.92 39.68 23.46
N LEU A 297 -5.35 38.96 22.43
CA LEU A 297 -5.96 39.60 21.27
C LEU A 297 -7.39 40.07 21.53
N SER A 298 -8.16 39.32 22.33
CA SER A 298 -9.52 39.72 22.68
C SER A 298 -9.57 41.03 23.46
N ILE A 299 -8.59 41.29 24.34
CA ILE A 299 -8.49 42.56 25.09
C ILE A 299 -8.25 43.75 24.16
N TYR A 300 -7.54 43.54 23.05
CA TYR A 300 -7.20 44.63 22.12
C TYR A 300 -8.34 44.99 21.16
N PHE A 301 -9.12 44.00 20.72
CA PHE A 301 -10.14 44.21 19.68
C PHE A 301 -11.60 44.20 20.19
N SER A 302 -11.88 43.75 21.41
CA SER A 302 -13.25 43.50 21.87
C SER A 302 -13.58 44.17 23.21
N GLY A 303 -14.87 44.40 23.48
CA GLY A 303 -15.34 44.98 24.74
C GLY A 303 -15.28 44.00 25.93
N PRO A 304 -15.45 44.46 27.18
CA PRO A 304 -15.31 43.62 28.37
C PRO A 304 -16.24 42.38 28.39
N SER A 305 -17.45 42.49 27.85
CA SER A 305 -18.41 41.38 27.72
C SER A 305 -17.94 40.30 26.73
N ASP A 306 -17.43 40.72 25.58
CA ASP A 306 -17.00 39.84 24.50
C ASP A 306 -15.71 39.10 24.87
N VAL A 307 -14.83 39.76 25.65
CA VAL A 307 -13.64 39.13 26.24
C VAL A 307 -14.02 37.97 27.15
N MET A 308 -15.05 38.15 27.99
CA MET A 308 -15.51 37.10 28.90
C MET A 308 -16.08 35.91 28.11
N ASN A 309 -16.92 36.17 27.10
CA ASN A 309 -17.48 35.13 26.25
C ASN A 309 -16.38 34.38 25.49
N SER A 310 -15.44 35.08 24.86
CA SER A 310 -14.30 34.49 24.16
C SER A 310 -13.44 33.60 25.08
N THR A 311 -13.26 34.03 26.33
CA THR A 311 -12.54 33.24 27.34
C THR A 311 -13.30 31.95 27.66
N TRP A 312 -14.62 32.02 27.86
CA TRP A 312 -15.43 30.83 28.13
C TRP A 312 -15.48 29.85 26.96
N GLU A 313 -15.58 30.36 25.73
CA GLU A 313 -15.51 29.53 24.53
C GLU A 313 -14.15 28.82 24.42
N THR A 314 -13.07 29.52 24.77
CA THR A 314 -11.71 28.95 24.78
C THR A 314 -11.58 27.87 25.86
N CYS A 315 -12.12 28.11 27.07
CA CYS A 315 -12.17 27.11 28.13
C CYS A 315 -12.95 25.87 27.71
N ALA A 316 -14.12 26.03 27.07
CA ALA A 316 -14.92 24.92 26.56
C ALA A 316 -14.14 24.10 25.51
N ALA A 317 -13.45 24.77 24.59
CA ALA A 317 -12.60 24.12 23.59
C ALA A 317 -11.43 23.35 24.23
N ILE A 318 -10.80 23.92 25.26
CA ILE A 318 -9.71 23.29 26.02
C ILE A 318 -10.21 22.02 26.74
N ILE A 319 -11.39 22.08 27.37
CA ILE A 319 -11.98 20.91 28.04
C ILE A 319 -12.19 19.78 27.02
N LEU A 320 -12.77 20.10 25.85
CA LEU A 320 -12.99 19.14 24.77
C LEU A 320 -11.66 18.54 24.26
N PHE A 321 -10.62 19.37 24.14
CA PHE A 321 -9.27 18.96 23.76
C PHE A 321 -8.58 18.05 24.80
N ILE A 322 -8.73 18.34 26.08
CA ILE A 322 -8.18 17.50 27.15
C ILE A 322 -8.87 16.13 27.16
N LEU A 323 -10.20 16.11 27.04
CA LEU A 323 -11.02 14.89 26.96
C LEU A 323 -10.75 14.04 25.72
N THR A 324 -10.19 14.63 24.66
CA THR A 324 -9.92 13.91 23.40
C THR A 324 -8.89 12.78 23.63
N PRO A 325 -9.20 11.51 23.32
CA PRO A 325 -8.28 10.39 23.55
C PRO A 325 -7.02 10.51 22.68
N LYS A 326 -5.89 10.03 23.21
CA LYS A 326 -4.59 10.04 22.50
C LYS A 326 -4.64 9.32 21.15
N SER A 327 -5.54 8.36 20.98
CA SER A 327 -5.73 7.63 19.72
C SER A 327 -6.16 8.52 18.55
N ILE A 328 -6.95 9.57 18.80
CA ILE A 328 -7.37 10.52 17.76
C ILE A 328 -6.19 11.38 17.35
N ILE A 329 -5.42 11.88 18.32
CA ILE A 329 -4.22 12.70 18.06
C ILE A 329 -3.17 11.89 17.28
N SER A 330 -2.94 10.63 17.66
CA SER A 330 -2.03 9.72 16.94
C SER A 330 -2.53 9.31 15.55
N MET A 331 -3.85 9.31 15.33
CA MET A 331 -4.39 9.11 13.99
C MET A 331 -4.08 10.31 13.10
N ILE A 332 -4.26 11.53 13.61
CA ILE A 332 -3.97 12.77 12.87
C ILE A 332 -2.46 12.90 12.60
N SER A 333 -1.59 12.58 13.57
CA SER A 333 -0.14 12.69 13.39
C SER A 333 0.39 11.86 12.22
N LYS A 334 -0.14 10.65 12.00
CA LYS A 334 0.26 9.78 10.89
C LYS A 334 0.01 10.36 9.50
N TYR A 335 -0.98 11.23 9.36
CA TYR A 335 -1.32 11.84 8.07
C TYR A 335 -0.65 13.19 7.84
N VAL A 336 -0.12 13.82 8.89
CA VAL A 336 0.52 15.14 8.81
C VAL A 336 2.04 14.98 8.60
N PRO A 337 2.62 15.51 7.50
CA PRO A 337 4.04 15.48 7.24
C PRO A 337 4.78 16.37 8.26
N GLY A 338 6.02 15.99 8.59
CA GLY A 338 6.83 16.68 9.60
C GLY A 338 6.56 16.28 11.06
N THR A 339 5.79 15.21 11.30
CA THR A 339 5.62 14.64 12.64
C THR A 339 6.59 13.47 12.89
N PRO A 340 7.01 13.23 14.15
CA PRO A 340 7.92 12.11 14.46
C PRO A 340 7.29 10.74 14.20
N ASP A 341 5.96 10.63 14.23
CA ASP A 341 5.26 9.39 13.85
C ASP A 341 5.31 9.14 12.34
N TYR A 342 5.34 10.22 11.54
CA TYR A 342 5.46 10.17 10.09
C TYR A 342 6.84 9.65 9.66
N SER A 343 7.93 10.17 10.22
CA SER A 343 9.30 9.73 9.91
C SER A 343 9.54 8.26 10.31
N LYS A 344 9.10 7.84 11.50
CA LYS A 344 9.20 6.42 11.95
C LYS A 344 8.52 5.45 10.98
N THR A 345 7.35 5.83 10.45
CA THR A 345 6.62 4.98 9.50
C THR A 345 7.37 4.83 8.17
N GLN A 346 8.07 5.88 7.72
CA GLN A 346 8.91 5.80 6.52
C GLN A 346 10.14 4.92 6.71
N HIS A 347 10.82 5.04 7.85
CA HIS A 347 11.97 4.20 8.18
C HIS A 347 11.60 2.71 8.25
N GLU A 348 10.48 2.38 8.90
CA GLU A 348 9.97 0.99 8.93
C GLU A 348 9.61 0.45 7.53
N TYR A 349 9.06 1.30 6.65
CA TYR A 349 8.75 0.91 5.29
C TYR A 349 10.01 0.64 4.46
N ALA A 350 11.00 1.54 4.51
CA ALA A 350 12.27 1.37 3.82
C ALA A 350 13.00 0.10 4.27
N LYS A 351 13.04 -0.15 5.59
CA LYS A 351 13.57 -1.39 6.16
C LYS A 351 12.86 -2.62 5.60
N ARG A 352 11.52 -2.63 5.60
CA ARG A 352 10.75 -3.76 5.05
C ARG A 352 11.03 -4.02 3.57
N VAL A 353 11.17 -2.97 2.76
CA VAL A 353 11.49 -3.12 1.34
C VAL A 353 12.87 -3.74 1.16
N ARG A 354 13.87 -3.30 1.92
CA ARG A 354 15.23 -3.87 1.88
C ARG A 354 15.24 -5.34 2.29
N ASP A 355 14.58 -5.69 3.39
CA ASP A 355 14.50 -7.07 3.89
C ASP A 355 13.83 -7.99 2.85
N VAL A 356 12.69 -7.57 2.29
CA VAL A 356 11.99 -8.32 1.23
C VAL A 356 12.87 -8.47 -0.02
N THR A 357 13.64 -7.44 -0.38
CA THR A 357 14.53 -7.49 -1.54
C THR A 357 15.67 -8.48 -1.30
N ALA A 358 16.31 -8.45 -0.13
CA ALA A 358 17.36 -9.40 0.24
C ALA A 358 16.87 -10.85 0.24
N ASP A 359 15.67 -11.10 0.77
CA ASP A 359 15.05 -12.43 0.75
C ASP A 359 14.80 -12.92 -0.68
N ARG A 360 14.34 -12.04 -1.58
CA ARG A 360 14.13 -12.39 -3.00
C ARG A 360 15.44 -12.71 -3.70
N VAL A 361 16.49 -11.93 -3.48
CA VAL A 361 17.83 -12.21 -4.04
C VAL A 361 18.38 -13.55 -3.52
N THR A 362 18.18 -13.84 -2.24
CA THR A 362 18.56 -15.13 -1.64
C THR A 362 17.82 -16.30 -2.28
N GLN A 363 16.51 -16.15 -2.55
CA GLN A 363 15.74 -17.17 -3.26
C GLN A 363 16.32 -17.45 -4.67
N PHE A 364 16.71 -16.41 -5.41
CA PHE A 364 17.35 -16.60 -6.71
C PHE A 364 18.69 -17.34 -6.60
N SER A 365 19.53 -16.97 -5.63
CA SER A 365 20.79 -17.69 -5.37
C SER A 365 20.55 -19.19 -5.16
N GLN A 366 19.54 -19.56 -4.35
CA GLN A 366 19.20 -20.96 -4.12
C GLN A 366 18.75 -21.69 -5.39
N VAL A 367 17.97 -21.04 -6.25
CA VAL A 367 17.54 -21.62 -7.54
C VAL A 367 18.75 -21.87 -8.44
N PHE A 368 19.67 -20.91 -8.57
CA PHE A 368 20.89 -21.08 -9.37
C PHE A 368 21.78 -22.20 -8.82
N ARG A 369 21.87 -22.35 -7.49
CA ARG A 369 22.59 -23.45 -6.85
C ARG A 369 21.95 -24.82 -7.09
N GLN A 370 20.63 -24.91 -7.14
CA GLN A 370 19.95 -26.16 -7.49
C GLN A 370 20.17 -26.54 -8.95
N LEU A 371 20.16 -25.54 -9.85
CA LEU A 371 20.46 -25.75 -11.26
C LEU A 371 21.91 -26.23 -11.44
N SER A 372 22.90 -25.61 -10.78
CA SER A 372 24.30 -26.06 -10.88
C SER A 372 24.48 -27.51 -10.43
N GLN A 373 23.84 -27.91 -9.33
CA GLN A 373 23.85 -29.30 -8.86
C GLN A 373 23.22 -30.27 -9.87
N SER A 374 22.12 -29.88 -10.50
CA SER A 374 21.44 -30.70 -11.51
C SER A 374 22.28 -30.90 -12.77
N PHE A 375 23.05 -29.90 -13.19
CA PHE A 375 23.96 -30.02 -14.34
C PHE A 375 25.25 -30.77 -14.01
N GLY A 376 25.70 -30.78 -12.74
CA GLY A 376 26.90 -31.47 -12.28
C GLY A 376 26.72 -32.95 -11.93
N GLN A 377 25.48 -33.45 -11.81
CA GLN A 377 25.20 -34.84 -11.43
C GLN A 377 25.07 -35.76 -12.65
N ILE A 378 26.18 -36.38 -13.08
CA ILE A 378 26.15 -37.64 -13.83
C ILE A 378 27.14 -38.58 -13.16
N SER A 379 26.60 -39.56 -12.45
CA SER A 379 27.35 -40.54 -11.67
C SER A 379 28.12 -41.50 -12.60
N GLY A 380 29.42 -41.67 -12.38
CA GLY A 380 30.26 -42.65 -13.09
C GLY A 380 29.84 -44.13 -12.93
N ALA A 381 28.78 -44.40 -12.15
CA ALA A 381 28.18 -45.73 -12.01
C ALA A 381 27.52 -46.25 -13.31
N GLU A 382 27.24 -45.39 -14.29
CA GLU A 382 26.64 -45.77 -15.58
C GLU A 382 27.65 -46.34 -16.59
N GLU A 383 28.97 -46.23 -16.36
CA GLU A 383 30.00 -46.63 -17.34
C GLU A 383 30.18 -48.16 -17.45
N VAL A 384 30.02 -48.91 -16.36
CA VAL A 384 30.31 -50.35 -16.33
C VAL A 384 29.24 -51.19 -17.04
N ASN A 385 27.96 -50.83 -16.91
CA ASN A 385 26.88 -51.52 -17.62
C ASN A 385 26.86 -51.20 -19.12
N LYS A 386 27.23 -49.97 -19.50
CA LYS A 386 27.24 -49.53 -20.91
C LYS A 386 28.26 -50.28 -21.77
N ARG A 387 29.42 -50.64 -21.22
CA ARG A 387 30.46 -51.37 -21.98
C ARG A 387 29.99 -52.74 -22.48
N ASN A 388 29.14 -53.43 -21.71
CA ASN A 388 28.59 -54.72 -22.12
C ASN A 388 27.52 -54.55 -23.22
N GLU A 389 26.65 -53.55 -23.07
CA GLU A 389 25.64 -53.21 -24.09
C GLU A 389 26.27 -52.75 -25.41
N GLU A 390 27.37 -52.00 -25.33
CA GLU A 390 28.15 -51.58 -26.49
C GLU A 390 28.75 -52.79 -27.20
N MET A 391 29.37 -53.73 -26.47
CA MET A 391 29.90 -54.99 -27.05
C MET A 391 28.82 -55.77 -27.81
N ASP A 392 27.62 -55.92 -27.25
CA ASP A 392 26.50 -56.60 -27.91
C ASP A 392 26.08 -55.88 -29.21
N HIS A 393 26.07 -54.54 -29.21
CA HIS A 393 25.78 -53.74 -30.40
C HIS A 393 26.82 -53.98 -31.52
N PHE A 394 28.11 -54.03 -31.17
CA PHE A 394 29.19 -54.37 -32.11
C PHE A 394 28.98 -55.77 -32.73
N MET A 395 28.64 -56.76 -31.91
CA MET A 395 28.42 -58.14 -32.37
C MET A 395 27.22 -58.25 -33.32
N ASN A 396 26.14 -57.53 -33.04
CA ASN A 396 24.96 -57.50 -33.90
C ASN A 396 25.27 -56.85 -35.26
N ALA A 397 25.97 -55.72 -35.26
CA ALA A 397 26.37 -55.03 -36.49
C ALA A 397 27.26 -55.90 -37.39
N VAL A 398 28.21 -56.64 -36.82
CA VAL A 398 29.05 -57.59 -37.57
C VAL A 398 28.23 -58.78 -38.11
N THR A 399 27.26 -59.24 -37.31
CA THR A 399 26.39 -60.35 -37.70
C THR A 399 25.52 -59.98 -38.91
N GLU A 400 24.91 -58.80 -38.89
CA GLU A 400 24.07 -58.29 -39.97
C GLU A 400 24.89 -57.87 -41.20
N GLY A 401 25.98 -57.13 -41.00
CA GLY A 401 26.77 -56.53 -42.07
C GLY A 401 27.64 -57.53 -42.86
N ALA A 402 28.20 -58.55 -42.20
CA ALA A 402 29.14 -59.49 -42.83
C ALA A 402 28.69 -60.96 -42.76
N CYS A 403 28.06 -61.39 -41.66
CA CYS A 403 27.81 -62.81 -41.40
C CYS A 403 26.44 -63.31 -41.90
N HIS A 404 25.46 -62.43 -42.12
CA HIS A 404 24.08 -62.80 -42.46
C HIS A 404 23.98 -63.71 -43.70
N ASN A 405 24.74 -63.35 -44.76
CA ASN A 405 24.81 -64.09 -46.03
C ASN A 405 26.04 -65.01 -46.12
N CYS A 406 26.64 -65.40 -44.98
CA CYS A 406 27.80 -66.30 -44.95
C CYS A 406 27.36 -67.76 -44.84
N PHE A 407 27.93 -68.64 -45.67
CA PHE A 407 27.62 -70.08 -45.65
C PHE A 407 28.00 -70.78 -44.34
N LYS A 408 28.92 -70.21 -43.54
CA LYS A 408 29.32 -70.72 -42.21
C LYS A 408 28.49 -70.17 -41.05
N ARG A 409 27.47 -69.34 -41.28
CA ARG A 409 26.71 -68.64 -40.22
C ARG A 409 26.20 -69.57 -39.12
N ASN A 410 25.49 -70.65 -39.49
CA ASN A 410 24.92 -71.57 -38.50
C ASN A 410 26.00 -72.31 -37.69
N HIS A 411 27.17 -72.53 -38.28
CA HIS A 411 28.30 -73.12 -37.55
C HIS A 411 28.91 -72.13 -36.55
N CYS A 412 29.08 -70.87 -36.94
CA CYS A 412 29.68 -69.83 -36.09
C CYS A 412 28.75 -69.38 -34.97
N TRP A 413 27.46 -69.14 -35.26
CA TRP A 413 26.51 -68.52 -34.33
C TRP A 413 25.58 -69.52 -33.63
N ASP A 414 25.19 -70.65 -34.24
CA ASP A 414 24.30 -71.63 -33.57
C ASP A 414 25.09 -72.74 -32.86
N SER A 415 26.16 -73.25 -33.49
CA SER A 415 26.94 -74.38 -32.95
C SER A 415 28.12 -73.96 -32.06
N LYS A 416 28.80 -72.86 -32.40
CA LYS A 416 30.04 -72.41 -31.73
C LYS A 416 29.99 -70.98 -31.22
N PHE A 417 28.82 -70.56 -30.73
CA PHE A 417 28.55 -69.18 -30.28
C PHE A 417 29.64 -68.61 -29.35
N TYR A 418 29.93 -69.27 -28.22
CA TYR A 418 30.90 -68.78 -27.22
C TYR A 418 32.31 -68.60 -27.78
N GLN A 419 32.73 -69.52 -28.66
CA GLN A 419 34.04 -69.46 -29.29
C GLN A 419 34.11 -68.27 -30.25
N THR A 420 33.10 -68.11 -31.10
CA THR A 420 32.99 -66.99 -32.03
C THR A 420 32.94 -65.65 -31.29
N TYR A 421 32.14 -65.54 -30.22
CA TYR A 421 32.00 -64.32 -29.42
C TYR A 421 33.35 -63.90 -28.82
N LYS A 422 34.06 -64.83 -28.16
CA LYS A 422 35.38 -64.55 -27.58
C LYS A 422 36.38 -64.06 -28.63
N TYR A 423 36.47 -64.76 -29.75
CA TYR A 423 37.38 -64.38 -30.83
C TYR A 423 37.02 -63.02 -31.44
N MET A 424 35.74 -62.70 -31.53
CA MET A 424 35.26 -61.41 -32.01
C MET A 424 35.59 -60.27 -31.02
N THR A 425 35.53 -60.53 -29.71
CA THR A 425 36.00 -59.60 -28.68
C THR A 425 37.51 -59.36 -28.77
N ASP A 426 38.30 -60.42 -29.00
CA ASP A 426 39.76 -60.31 -29.16
C ASP A 426 40.12 -59.45 -30.40
N VAL A 427 39.40 -59.62 -31.51
CA VAL A 427 39.58 -58.78 -32.71
C VAL A 427 39.16 -57.34 -32.45
N MET A 428 38.07 -57.10 -31.71
CA MET A 428 37.68 -55.75 -31.30
C MET A 428 38.77 -55.06 -30.48
N SER A 429 39.34 -55.74 -29.48
CA SER A 429 40.48 -55.22 -28.71
C SER A 429 41.70 -54.96 -29.59
N THR A 430 41.93 -55.78 -30.61
CA THR A 430 43.02 -55.55 -31.58
C THR A 430 42.77 -54.31 -32.45
N VAL A 431 41.52 -54.07 -32.85
CA VAL A 431 41.10 -52.86 -33.59
C VAL A 431 41.18 -51.61 -32.70
N GLU A 432 40.87 -51.74 -31.39
CA GLU A 432 41.07 -50.69 -30.40
C GLU A 432 42.55 -50.30 -30.25
N GLU A 433 43.45 -51.26 -30.24
CA GLU A 433 44.89 -51.03 -30.16
C GLU A 433 45.49 -50.49 -31.46
N ASN A 434 45.02 -50.97 -32.62
CA ASN A 434 45.52 -50.60 -33.94
C ASN A 434 44.37 -50.43 -34.97
N PRO A 435 43.77 -49.23 -35.10
CA PRO A 435 42.61 -48.99 -35.97
C PRO A 435 42.86 -49.24 -37.47
N GLU A 436 44.10 -49.10 -37.92
CA GLU A 436 44.51 -49.27 -39.32
C GLU A 436 44.95 -50.71 -39.67
N ILE A 437 44.70 -51.69 -38.79
CA ILE A 437 45.13 -53.08 -38.99
C ILE A 437 44.61 -53.70 -40.29
N LYS A 438 45.46 -54.36 -41.07
CA LYS A 438 45.04 -55.08 -42.29
C LYS A 438 44.68 -56.53 -41.98
N ALA A 439 43.82 -57.14 -42.80
CA ALA A 439 43.42 -58.55 -42.64
C ALA A 439 44.62 -59.52 -42.55
N GLU A 440 45.70 -59.21 -43.26
CA GLU A 440 46.97 -59.97 -43.30
C GLU A 440 47.75 -59.95 -41.97
N GLN A 441 47.45 -59.00 -41.09
CA GLN A 441 48.11 -58.81 -39.79
C GLN A 441 47.34 -59.48 -38.65
N LEU A 442 46.14 -60.01 -38.91
CA LEU A 442 45.41 -60.82 -37.95
C LEU A 442 46.06 -62.22 -37.81
N PRO A 443 45.93 -62.88 -36.66
CA PRO A 443 46.41 -64.25 -36.49
C PRO A 443 45.86 -65.18 -37.58
N LYS A 444 46.71 -66.02 -38.18
CA LYS A 444 46.34 -66.98 -39.23
C LYS A 444 45.23 -67.97 -38.83
N GLU A 445 44.97 -68.11 -37.53
CA GLU A 445 43.85 -68.87 -37.00
C GLU A 445 42.50 -68.30 -37.43
N TRP A 446 42.42 -66.98 -37.62
CA TRP A 446 41.20 -66.28 -38.01
C TRP A 446 40.77 -66.56 -39.45
N GLU A 447 41.72 -66.64 -40.39
CA GLU A 447 41.46 -67.04 -41.78
C GLU A 447 40.92 -68.48 -41.89
N ARG A 448 41.23 -69.35 -40.91
CA ARG A 448 40.70 -70.72 -40.85
C ARG A 448 39.26 -70.75 -40.35
N ILE A 449 38.93 -69.84 -39.43
CA ILE A 449 37.63 -69.77 -38.75
C ILE A 449 36.62 -68.99 -39.60
N CYS A 450 36.95 -67.76 -39.99
CA CYS A 450 36.10 -66.87 -40.77
C CYS A 450 36.39 -66.98 -42.27
N ALA A 451 35.34 -67.18 -43.08
CA ALA A 451 35.47 -67.16 -44.55
C ALA A 451 35.44 -65.74 -45.15
N LYS A 452 35.07 -64.73 -44.34
CA LYS A 452 34.91 -63.32 -44.72
C LYS A 452 35.68 -62.40 -43.77
N THR A 453 36.96 -62.72 -43.55
CA THR A 453 37.82 -62.01 -42.61
C THR A 453 37.93 -60.52 -42.94
N SER A 454 38.09 -60.15 -44.21
CA SER A 454 38.15 -58.76 -44.67
C SER A 454 36.86 -58.00 -44.34
N ASP A 455 35.72 -58.57 -44.71
CA ASP A 455 34.42 -57.91 -44.58
C ASP A 455 34.05 -57.71 -43.10
N VAL A 456 34.35 -58.70 -42.24
CA VAL A 456 34.15 -58.59 -40.79
C VAL A 456 35.03 -57.50 -40.20
N LEU A 457 36.31 -57.44 -40.60
CA LEU A 457 37.25 -56.44 -40.12
C LEU A 457 36.83 -55.02 -40.54
N ASP A 458 36.36 -54.84 -41.78
CA ASP A 458 35.91 -53.54 -42.28
C ASP A 458 34.66 -53.05 -41.53
N VAL A 459 33.69 -53.94 -41.26
CA VAL A 459 32.51 -53.60 -40.45
C VAL A 459 32.90 -53.26 -39.00
N MET A 460 33.83 -54.01 -38.40
CA MET A 460 34.32 -53.72 -37.05
C MET A 460 35.03 -52.37 -36.96
N LYS A 461 35.88 -52.04 -37.94
CA LYS A 461 36.54 -50.73 -38.02
C LYS A 461 35.52 -49.60 -38.17
N GLN A 462 34.53 -49.77 -39.05
CA GLN A 462 33.48 -48.77 -39.23
C GLN A 462 32.69 -48.53 -37.94
N GLN A 463 32.28 -49.59 -37.23
CA GLN A 463 31.60 -49.47 -35.95
C GLN A 463 32.49 -48.84 -34.87
N TYR A 464 33.79 -49.15 -34.88
CA TYR A 464 34.75 -48.58 -33.95
C TYR A 464 34.95 -47.07 -34.17
N HIS A 465 35.00 -46.62 -35.43
CA HIS A 465 35.03 -45.19 -35.74
C HIS A 465 33.77 -44.45 -35.27
N LEU A 466 32.58 -45.04 -35.46
CA LEU A 466 31.33 -44.47 -34.96
C LEU A 466 31.34 -44.38 -33.42
N TYR A 467 31.79 -45.45 -32.76
CA TYR A 467 31.93 -45.48 -31.30
C TYR A 467 32.90 -44.41 -30.77
N GLN A 468 34.05 -44.22 -31.42
CA GLN A 468 34.99 -43.14 -31.04
C GLN A 468 34.34 -41.76 -31.16
N HIS A 469 33.61 -41.52 -32.25
CA HIS A 469 32.91 -40.24 -32.46
C HIS A 469 31.84 -40.02 -31.39
N ASP A 470 31.03 -41.03 -31.09
CA ASP A 470 30.02 -40.96 -30.03
C ASP A 470 30.66 -40.71 -28.64
N MET A 471 31.80 -41.33 -28.36
CA MET A 471 32.53 -41.10 -27.12
C MET A 471 33.09 -39.67 -27.02
N GLN A 472 33.59 -39.13 -28.13
CA GLN A 472 34.01 -37.72 -28.21
C GLN A 472 32.85 -36.75 -27.97
N TRP A 473 31.68 -36.99 -28.58
CA TRP A 473 30.48 -36.18 -28.35
C TRP A 473 29.96 -36.28 -26.92
N LYS A 474 29.92 -37.50 -26.35
CA LYS A 474 29.56 -37.71 -24.94
C LYS A 474 30.49 -36.91 -24.03
N ARG A 475 31.80 -36.93 -24.28
CA ARG A 475 32.79 -36.16 -23.53
C ARG A 475 32.59 -34.65 -23.67
N GLN A 476 32.36 -34.14 -24.88
CA GLN A 476 32.08 -32.72 -25.09
C GLN A 476 30.81 -32.25 -24.37
N ILE A 477 29.73 -33.06 -24.38
CA ILE A 477 28.50 -32.76 -23.66
C ILE A 477 28.74 -32.75 -22.15
N TYR A 478 29.52 -33.70 -21.64
CA TYR A 478 29.91 -33.74 -20.23
C TYR A 478 30.71 -32.50 -19.83
N ASP A 479 31.76 -32.16 -20.57
CA ASP A 479 32.61 -30.99 -20.31
C ASP A 479 31.78 -29.68 -20.39
N SER A 480 30.86 -29.58 -21.36
CA SER A 480 29.96 -28.42 -21.49
C SER A 480 29.00 -28.29 -20.31
N ARG A 481 28.42 -29.40 -19.84
CA ARG A 481 27.53 -29.42 -18.67
C ARG A 481 28.28 -29.04 -17.39
N GLN A 482 29.49 -29.56 -17.21
CA GLN A 482 30.34 -29.22 -16.07
C GLN A 482 30.66 -27.72 -16.07
N LEU A 483 31.05 -27.15 -17.22
CA LEU A 483 31.29 -25.72 -17.35
C LEU A 483 30.06 -24.89 -16.98
N VAL A 484 28.87 -25.26 -17.48
CA VAL A 484 27.61 -24.56 -17.16
C VAL A 484 27.29 -24.67 -15.66
N ALA A 485 27.52 -25.83 -15.04
CA ALA A 485 27.34 -26.01 -13.61
C ALA A 485 28.24 -25.07 -12.80
N GLU A 486 29.52 -24.96 -13.16
CA GLU A 486 30.46 -24.03 -12.51
C GLU A 486 30.04 -22.56 -12.67
N GLN A 487 29.60 -22.15 -13.86
CA GLN A 487 29.11 -20.78 -14.10
C GLN A 487 27.87 -20.44 -13.25
N LEU A 488 26.89 -21.36 -13.19
CA LEU A 488 25.68 -21.18 -12.38
C LEU A 488 26.02 -21.15 -10.89
N SER A 489 27.00 -21.94 -10.44
CA SER A 489 27.50 -21.88 -9.08
C SER A 489 28.14 -20.52 -8.78
N GLY A 490 28.95 -19.99 -9.69
CA GLY A 490 29.55 -18.65 -9.57
C GLY A 490 28.50 -17.54 -9.42
N VAL A 491 27.48 -17.55 -10.27
CA VAL A 491 26.36 -16.58 -10.18
C VAL A 491 25.60 -16.72 -8.87
N SER A 492 25.36 -17.95 -8.40
CA SER A 492 24.67 -18.18 -7.12
C SER A 492 25.42 -17.57 -5.94
N GLN A 493 26.75 -17.64 -5.95
CA GLN A 493 27.62 -17.08 -4.91
C GLN A 493 27.56 -15.54 -4.91
N VAL A 494 27.70 -14.92 -6.08
CA VAL A 494 27.61 -13.45 -6.23
C VAL A 494 26.25 -12.93 -5.73
N MET A 495 25.17 -13.63 -6.05
CA MET A 495 23.83 -13.26 -5.57
C MET A 495 23.68 -13.42 -4.06
N GLU A 496 24.29 -14.46 -3.47
CA GLU A 496 24.30 -14.64 -2.02
C GLU A 496 25.08 -13.53 -1.31
N ASP A 497 26.22 -13.13 -1.87
CA ASP A 497 27.04 -12.04 -1.33
C ASP A 497 26.33 -10.69 -1.46
N LEU A 498 25.64 -10.43 -2.56
CA LEU A 498 24.79 -9.25 -2.72
C LEU A 498 23.66 -9.20 -1.68
N ALA A 499 22.98 -10.33 -1.44
CA ALA A 499 21.93 -10.40 -0.43
C ALA A 499 22.47 -10.11 0.98
N LYS A 500 23.66 -10.64 1.30
CA LYS A 500 24.36 -10.36 2.57
C LYS A 500 24.76 -8.90 2.68
N GLU A 501 25.23 -8.27 1.60
CA GLU A 501 25.63 -6.86 1.62
C GLU A 501 24.41 -5.94 1.85
N ILE A 502 23.27 -6.21 1.18
CA ILE A 502 22.02 -5.47 1.40
C ILE A 502 21.58 -5.53 2.87
N GLN A 503 21.66 -6.71 3.50
CA GLN A 503 21.34 -6.89 4.92
C GLN A 503 22.37 -6.21 5.84
N ARG A 504 23.65 -6.29 5.48
CA ARG A 504 24.76 -5.73 6.26
C ARG A 504 24.74 -4.22 6.27
N GLU A 505 24.54 -3.56 5.12
CA GLU A 505 24.34 -2.11 5.03
C GLU A 505 23.16 -1.68 5.90
N GLY A 506 22.07 -2.47 5.94
CA GLY A 506 20.90 -2.18 6.77
C GLY A 506 21.22 -2.21 8.26
N GLN A 507 21.98 -3.21 8.71
CA GLN A 507 22.41 -3.33 10.11
C GLN A 507 23.48 -2.30 10.49
N ALA A 508 24.39 -1.97 9.56
CA ALA A 508 25.44 -0.98 9.77
C ALA A 508 24.85 0.42 9.96
N MET A 509 23.90 0.83 9.10
CA MET A 509 23.18 2.09 9.27
C MET A 509 22.52 2.18 10.64
N TYR A 510 21.83 1.12 11.10
CA TYR A 510 21.17 1.12 12.41
C TYR A 510 22.14 1.25 13.59
N ARG A 511 23.29 0.56 13.54
CA ARG A 511 24.32 0.69 14.59
C ARG A 511 24.97 2.07 14.58
N GLN A 512 25.25 2.61 13.40
CA GLN A 512 25.82 3.94 13.24
C GLN A 512 24.83 5.01 13.72
N GLU A 513 23.54 4.86 13.44
CA GLU A 513 22.47 5.71 13.99
C GLU A 513 22.49 5.74 15.51
N GLU A 514 22.51 4.58 16.16
CA GLU A 514 22.50 4.51 17.61
C GLU A 514 23.79 5.06 18.22
N GLN A 515 24.95 4.80 17.61
CA GLN A 515 26.23 5.32 18.08
C GLN A 515 26.32 6.85 17.91
N ILE A 516 25.80 7.39 16.81
CA ILE A 516 25.69 8.84 16.59
C ILE A 516 24.73 9.45 17.61
N ARG A 517 23.59 8.80 17.89
CA ARG A 517 22.62 9.22 18.91
C ARG A 517 23.24 9.28 20.29
N GLU A 518 23.89 8.20 20.73
CA GLU A 518 24.56 8.15 22.04
C GLU A 518 25.67 9.21 22.15
N SER A 519 26.47 9.38 21.10
CA SER A 519 27.58 10.37 21.11
C SER A 519 27.05 11.80 21.22
N LEU A 520 25.97 12.12 20.51
CA LEU A 520 25.33 13.42 20.57
C LEU A 520 24.61 13.64 21.93
N GLU A 521 24.00 12.62 22.53
CA GLU A 521 23.42 12.68 23.87
C GLU A 521 24.50 12.90 24.95
N GLN A 522 25.66 12.24 24.83
CA GLN A 522 26.82 12.44 25.70
C GLN A 522 27.39 13.87 25.63
N LEU A 523 27.26 14.53 24.47
CA LEU A 523 27.61 15.94 24.29
C LEU A 523 26.58 16.91 24.92
N GLY A 524 25.54 16.39 25.58
CA GLY A 524 24.50 17.18 26.25
C GLY A 524 23.44 17.72 25.29
N LEU A 525 23.41 17.25 24.04
CA LEU A 525 22.38 17.62 23.07
C LEU A 525 21.15 16.72 23.29
N SER A 526 20.01 17.33 23.61
CA SER A 526 18.74 16.60 23.71
C SER A 526 18.17 16.36 22.29
N ILE A 527 18.44 15.18 21.76
CA ILE A 527 18.04 14.77 20.41
C ILE A 527 16.61 14.26 20.43
N HIS A 528 15.74 14.81 19.58
CA HIS A 528 14.37 14.33 19.38
C HIS A 528 14.26 13.32 18.24
N GLY A 529 15.12 13.45 17.22
CA GLY A 529 15.20 12.52 16.11
C GLY A 529 16.51 12.71 15.34
N ILE A 530 17.07 11.61 14.85
CA ILE A 530 18.17 11.60 13.88
C ILE A 530 17.62 10.92 12.65
N GLU A 531 17.80 11.54 11.50
CA GLU A 531 17.48 10.97 10.20
C GLU A 531 18.78 10.91 9.41
N ILE A 532 19.22 9.68 9.12
CA ILE A 532 20.42 9.45 8.32
C ILE A 532 19.99 9.31 6.87
N ILE A 533 20.37 10.30 6.07
CA ILE A 533 20.11 10.32 4.63
C ILE A 533 21.20 9.53 3.91
N SER A 534 22.47 9.75 4.28
CA SER A 534 23.62 9.02 3.73
C SER A 534 24.79 9.01 4.71
N LEU A 535 25.47 7.86 4.81
CA LEU A 535 26.72 7.69 5.57
C LEU A 535 27.91 7.28 4.68
N ASP A 536 27.78 7.44 3.36
CA ASP A 536 28.82 7.07 2.42
C ASP A 536 30.06 7.97 2.57
N SER A 537 31.25 7.37 2.45
CA SER A 537 32.51 8.11 2.58
C SER A 537 32.60 9.22 1.52
N GLY A 538 32.60 10.48 1.96
CA GLY A 538 32.61 11.66 1.07
C GLY A 538 31.24 12.30 0.81
N HIS A 539 30.15 11.61 1.16
CA HIS A 539 28.77 12.09 1.04
C HIS A 539 27.99 11.76 2.33
N VAL A 540 28.47 12.29 3.45
CA VAL A 540 27.79 12.13 4.75
C VAL A 540 26.74 13.23 4.90
N GLU A 541 25.49 12.83 4.97
CA GLU A 541 24.34 13.72 5.18
C GLU A 541 23.47 13.16 6.32
N ILE A 542 23.46 13.90 7.42
CA ILE A 542 22.75 13.53 8.65
C ILE A 542 21.89 14.73 9.04
N GLU A 543 20.58 14.52 9.13
CA GLU A 543 19.66 15.50 9.69
C GLU A 543 19.43 15.19 11.16
N VAL A 544 19.68 16.18 12.02
CA VAL A 544 19.48 16.05 13.47
C VAL A 544 18.42 17.04 13.91
N VAL A 545 17.33 16.53 14.48
CA VAL A 545 16.30 17.32 15.14
C VAL A 545 16.58 17.32 16.63
N HIS A 546 17.01 18.45 17.17
CA HIS A 546 17.29 18.62 18.60
C HIS A 546 16.31 19.62 19.23
N ALA A 547 15.98 19.42 20.51
CA ALA A 547 15.23 20.40 21.28
C ALA A 547 16.20 21.45 21.84
N TYR A 548 16.01 22.72 21.49
CA TYR A 548 16.83 23.82 21.98
C TYR A 548 16.30 24.28 23.35
N THR A 549 16.74 23.66 24.45
CA THR A 549 16.56 24.26 25.77
C THR A 549 17.57 25.39 25.94
N ARG A 550 17.18 26.63 25.61
CA ARG A 550 17.90 27.82 26.11
C ARG A 550 17.71 27.88 27.62
N VAL A 551 18.79 27.65 28.36
CA VAL A 551 18.93 28.05 29.78
C VAL A 551 19.25 29.54 29.83
#